data_AF-A0A9D1DQY8-F1
#
_entry.id   AF-A0A9D1DQY8-F1
#
_cell.length_a   1.000
_cell.length_b   1.000
_cell.length_c   1.000
_cell.angle_alpha   90.00
_cell.angle_beta   90.00
_cell.angle_gamma   90.00
#
_symmetry.space_group_name_H-M   'P 1'
#
loop_
_entity.id
_entity.type
_entity.pdbx_description
1 polymer ?
#
loop_
_entity_poly.entity_id
_entity_poly.type
_entity_poly.pdbx_seq_one_letter_code
_entity_poly.pdbx_strand_id
1 'polypeptide(L)' 'MSGGLHKKPARKRKSRRDFLNLTAKELSAIEDQLESEKLLIQKCRAFAMMCEDPELRKKCEGMAGKHQGHYDRLLEFLK' A
#
# COMPACT_ATOMS: atom_id res chain seq x y z
N MET A 1 16.60 26.00 49.57
CA MET A 1 16.11 26.33 48.21
C MET A 1 15.89 25.02 47.48
N SER A 2 14.67 24.47 47.53
CA SER A 2 14.36 23.15 46.97
C SER A 2 13.78 23.32 45.56
N GLY A 3 14.61 23.06 44.54
CA GLY A 3 14.20 23.09 43.13
C GLY A 3 13.52 21.77 42.75
N GLY A 4 12.19 21.77 42.63
CA GLY A 4 11.41 20.63 42.16
C GLY A 4 11.60 20.39 40.66
N LEU A 5 12.30 19.31 40.32
CA LEU A 5 12.41 18.77 38.96
C LEU A 5 11.03 18.28 38.48
N HIS A 6 10.36 19.08 37.66
CA HIS A 6 9.17 18.65 36.93
C HIS A 6 9.58 17.70 35.80
N LYS A 7 9.38 16.39 36.00
CA LYS A 7 9.55 15.39 34.94
C LYS A 7 8.40 15.54 33.93
N LYS A 8 8.70 16.02 32.72
CA LYS A 8 7.75 16.05 31.60
C LYS A 8 7.37 14.61 31.20
N PRO A 9 6.09 14.31 30.95
CA PRO A 9 5.67 12.97 30.58
C PRO A 9 6.13 12.63 29.16
N ALA A 10 6.64 11.41 28.98
CA ALA A 10 6.96 10.87 27.66
C ALA A 10 5.68 10.72 26.83
N ARG A 11 5.61 11.43 25.68
CA ARG A 11 4.54 11.24 24.69
C ARG A 11 4.60 9.80 24.17
N LYS A 12 3.68 8.94 24.61
CA LYS A 12 3.46 7.61 24.01
C LYS A 12 3.15 7.82 22.54
N ARG A 13 4.04 7.41 21.64
CA ARG A 13 3.77 7.35 20.21
C ARG A 13 2.68 6.29 20.01
N LYS A 14 1.47 6.74 19.70
CA LYS A 14 0.34 5.87 19.37
C LYS A 14 0.79 4.94 18.24
N SER A 15 0.70 3.63 18.45
CA SER A 15 1.14 2.63 17.49
C SER A 15 0.30 2.80 16.23
N ARG A 16 0.93 2.79 15.04
CA ARG A 16 0.24 2.89 13.74
C ARG A 16 -0.84 1.80 13.56
N ARG A 17 -0.75 0.72 14.36
CA ARG A 17 -1.67 -0.43 14.36
C ARG A 17 -2.98 -0.18 15.10
N ASP A 18 -3.07 0.82 15.97
CA ASP A 18 -4.26 1.05 16.81
C ASP A 18 -5.39 1.78 16.04
N PHE A 19 -5.25 2.01 14.73
CA PHE A 19 -6.08 2.95 13.96
C PHE A 19 -6.95 2.32 12.86
N LEU A 20 -6.70 1.08 12.46
CA LEU A 20 -7.42 0.46 11.33
C LEU A 20 -8.53 -0.46 11.81
N ASN A 21 -9.42 0.06 12.65
CA ASN A 21 -10.69 -0.62 12.95
C ASN A 21 -11.60 -0.53 11.72
N LEU A 22 -11.20 -1.19 10.64
CA LEU A 22 -11.93 -1.24 9.38
C LEU A 22 -13.22 -2.02 9.58
N THR A 23 -14.30 -1.50 9.01
CA THR A 23 -15.58 -2.19 8.94
C THR A 23 -15.49 -3.37 7.98
N ALA A 24 -16.39 -4.34 8.10
CA ALA A 24 -16.47 -5.48 7.17
C ALA A 24 -16.62 -5.04 5.71
N LYS A 25 -17.34 -3.92 5.46
CA LYS A 25 -17.49 -3.36 4.12
C LYS A 25 -16.17 -2.80 3.57
N GLU A 26 -15.38 -2.14 4.42
CA GLU A 26 -14.07 -1.62 4.01
C GLU A 26 -13.07 -2.76 3.76
N LEU A 27 -13.10 -3.82 4.58
CA LEU A 27 -12.29 -5.02 4.34
C LEU A 27 -12.62 -5.68 2.99
N SER A 28 -13.91 -5.90 2.72
CA SER A 28 -14.36 -6.45 1.43
C SER A 28 -13.95 -5.56 0.25
N ALA A 29 -14.05 -4.23 0.40
CA ALA A 29 -13.60 -3.31 -0.65
C ALA A 29 -12.08 -3.39 -0.88
N ILE A 30 -11.27 -3.62 0.17
CA ILE A 30 -9.82 -3.81 0.03
C ILE A 30 -9.52 -5.12 -0.68
N GLU A 31 -10.25 -6.20 -0.37
CA GLU A 31 -10.11 -7.50 -1.04
C GLU A 31 -10.44 -7.40 -2.55
N ASP A 32 -11.55 -6.76 -2.91
CA ASP A 32 -11.93 -6.51 -4.31
C ASP A 32 -10.86 -5.67 -5.04
N GLN A 33 -10.31 -4.67 -4.35
CA GLN A 33 -9.26 -3.82 -4.90
C GLN A 33 -7.96 -4.59 -5.09
N LEU A 34 -7.61 -5.52 -4.18
CA LEU A 34 -6.44 -6.38 -4.31
C LEU A 34 -6.54 -7.30 -5.53
N GLU A 35 -7.71 -7.88 -5.77
CA GLU A 35 -7.95 -8.69 -6.97
C GLU A 35 -7.82 -7.86 -8.26
N SER A 36 -8.37 -6.64 -8.24
CA SER A 36 -8.28 -5.69 -9.35
C SER A 36 -6.84 -5.30 -9.66
N GLU A 37 -6.05 -4.95 -8.64
CA GLU A 37 -4.62 -4.61 -8.80
C GLU A 37 -3.82 -5.81 -9.33
N LYS A 38 -4.08 -7.02 -8.81
CA LYS A 38 -3.44 -8.26 -9.31
C LYS A 38 -3.71 -8.48 -10.80
N LEU A 39 -4.97 -8.28 -11.24
CA LEU A 39 -5.34 -8.40 -12.65
C LEU A 39 -4.62 -7.36 -13.52
N LEU A 40 -4.55 -6.11 -13.06
CA LEU A 40 -3.87 -5.04 -13.79
C LEU A 40 -2.36 -5.30 -13.92
N ILE A 41 -1.70 -5.76 -12.86
CA ILE A 41 -0.29 -6.17 -12.90
C ILE A 41 -0.06 -7.24 -13.97
N GLN A 42 -0.90 -8.28 -13.99
CA GLN A 42 -0.80 -9.36 -14.97
C GLN A 42 -1.00 -8.85 -16.40
N LYS A 43 -2.03 -8.03 -16.64
CA LYS A 43 -2.30 -7.45 -17.98
C LYS A 43 -1.17 -6.55 -18.45
N CYS A 44 -0.67 -5.67 -17.60
CA CYS A 44 0.44 -4.78 -17.97
C CYS A 44 1.72 -5.56 -18.29
N ARG A 45 2.03 -6.62 -17.53
CA ARG A 45 3.16 -7.51 -17.83
C ARG A 45 2.95 -8.28 -19.13
N ALA A 46 1.74 -8.78 -19.38
CA ALA A 46 1.40 -9.44 -20.64
C ALA A 46 1.59 -8.50 -21.84
N PHE A 47 1.07 -7.27 -21.76
CA PHE A 47 1.26 -6.28 -22.82
C PHE A 47 2.73 -5.89 -23.01
N ALA A 48 3.52 -5.76 -21.94
CA ALA A 48 4.95 -5.52 -22.06
C ALA A 48 5.66 -6.62 -22.88
N MET A 49 5.26 -7.88 -22.71
CA MET A 49 5.81 -9.01 -23.49
C MET A 49 5.35 -9.02 -24.95
N MET A 50 4.17 -8.47 -25.24
CA MET A 50 3.60 -8.40 -26.59
C MET A 50 4.05 -7.17 -27.39
N CYS A 51 4.61 -6.15 -26.72
CA CYS A 51 5.10 -4.95 -27.38
C CYS A 51 6.46 -5.18 -28.04
N GLU A 52 6.55 -4.91 -29.34
CA GLU A 52 7.81 -4.83 -30.08
C GLU A 52 8.52 -3.49 -29.86
N ASP A 53 7.75 -2.41 -29.71
CA ASP A 53 8.28 -1.07 -29.44
C ASP A 53 8.89 -1.00 -28.02
N PRO A 54 10.20 -0.65 -27.89
CA PRO A 54 10.88 -0.61 -26.61
C PRO A 54 10.31 0.42 -25.62
N GLU A 55 9.80 1.55 -26.10
CA GLU A 55 9.22 2.58 -25.24
C GLU A 55 7.86 2.15 -24.69
N LEU A 56 7.02 1.53 -25.53
CA LEU A 56 5.73 0.99 -25.10
C LEU A 56 5.93 -0.13 -24.07
N ARG A 57 6.88 -1.04 -24.31
CA ARG A 57 7.25 -2.08 -23.34
C ARG A 57 7.64 -1.47 -22.00
N LYS A 58 8.54 -0.48 -22.00
CA LYS A 58 8.98 0.21 -20.78
C LYS A 58 7.83 0.90 -20.06
N LYS A 59 6.87 1.50 -20.79
CA LYS A 59 5.67 2.09 -20.19
C LYS A 59 4.79 1.04 -19.52
N CYS A 60 4.56 -0.10 -20.18
CA CYS A 60 3.80 -1.23 -19.62
C CYS A 60 4.45 -1.82 -18.35
N GLU A 61 5.77 -2.00 -18.36
CA GLU A 61 6.52 -2.43 -17.17
C GLU A 61 6.41 -1.42 -16.02
N GLY A 62 6.54 -0.12 -16.34
CA GLY A 62 6.37 0.96 -15.36
C GLY A 62 4.97 0.98 -14.75
N MET A 63 3.92 0.74 -15.54
CA MET A 63 2.55 0.62 -15.03
C MET A 63 2.39 -0.60 -14.12
N ALA A 64 2.93 -1.76 -14.52
CA ALA A 64 2.91 -2.96 -13.69
C ALA A 64 3.60 -2.72 -12.32
N GLY A 65 4.72 -1.97 -12.31
CA GLY A 65 5.41 -1.58 -11.09
C GLY A 65 4.56 -0.67 -10.18
N LYS A 66 3.83 0.29 -10.75
CA LYS A 66 2.91 1.17 -9.98
C LYS A 66 1.78 0.37 -9.34
N HIS A 67 1.13 -0.50 -10.12
CA HIS A 67 0.05 -1.36 -9.61
C HIS A 67 0.56 -2.35 -8.54
N GLN A 68 1.79 -2.87 -8.68
CA GLN A 68 2.43 -3.65 -7.61
C GLN A 68 2.56 -2.85 -6.32
N GLY A 69 3.01 -1.58 -6.40
CA GLY A 69 3.09 -0.70 -5.24
C GLY A 69 1.74 -0.44 -4.57
N HIS A 70 0.66 -0.30 -5.35
CA HIS A 70 -0.70 -0.18 -4.81
C HIS A 70 -1.15 -1.46 -4.12
N TYR A 71 -0.92 -2.62 -4.75
CA TYR A 71 -1.22 -3.94 -4.18
C TYR A 71 -0.51 -4.15 -2.85
N ASP A 72 0.80 -3.87 -2.79
CA ASP A 72 1.61 -4.02 -1.58
C ASP A 72 1.10 -3.09 -0.46
N ARG A 73 0.69 -1.86 -0.83
CA ARG A 73 0.11 -0.90 0.11
C ARG A 73 -1.25 -1.36 0.63
N LEU A 74 -2.09 -1.96 -0.21
CA LEU A 74 -3.37 -2.53 0.21
C LEU A 74 -3.17 -3.70 1.19
N LEU A 75 -2.17 -4.55 0.95
CA LEU A 75 -1.81 -5.64 1.88
C LEU A 75 -1.37 -5.14 3.25
N GLU A 76 -0.75 -3.96 3.36
CA GLU A 76 -0.38 -3.38 4.66
C GLU A 76 -1.61 -3.05 5.53
N PHE A 77 -2.79 -2.85 4.93
CA PHE A 77 -4.02 -2.60 5.69
C PHE A 77 -4.68 -3.89 6.22
N LEU A 78 -4.28 -5.06 5.72
CA LEU A 78 -4.81 -6.37 6.12
C LEU A 78 -3.87 -7.16 7.06
N LYS A 79 -2.72 -6.59 7.43
CA LYS A 79 -1.68 -7.23 8.27
C LYS A 79 -1.68 -6.74 9.72
#